data_AF-F4N2P2-F1
#
_entry.id   AF-F4N2P2-F1
#
_cell.length_a   1.000
_cell.length_b   1.000
_cell.length_c   1.000
_cell.angle_alpha   90.00
_cell.angle_beta   90.00
_cell.angle_gamma   90.00
#
_symmetry.space_group_name_H-M   'P 1'
#
loop_
_entity.id
_entity.type
_entity.pdbx_description
1 polymer ?
#
loop_
_entity_poly.entity_id
_entity_poly.type
_entity_poly.pdbx_seq_one_letter_code
_entity_poly.pdbx_strand_id
1 'polypeptide(L)'
;MEDIKNVINNSSKNIIYAAITYSRKWEIKNSDNFTTITFSFTQDIPKKYHYYKLKDDIPTSPFNKTQIYQAGIAMQSISDVTNIKFVEVNTTRANIPMVNAHFYNPTHVAGYGYYPNKNNLSPVCINADIQEDITPSHLQYGNSVIVHEILHAIGLQHTHDTAGLTQQESIMSYSSEKHSGGNYAEYYVSMPQLYDIAALQYLYGPNMNTRTGNDTYTYSSDTPIFCIWDAGGIDTLDFSDQTQDQVINLTAGSFSDVGGLKANISIAFGVSIENAIGGSGDDKIIGNNTDNILTGGFGADEIWGGNGSNIFRYHKTTDSNTTSADTLHDFNSEKDKIDLSPIIYSNEDIALVDKFNFSGRTEIIRKYDNTNDITYLMIDFDNNLYETDMMIKLTGRHQLTLNNFIASTLLTA
;
A
#
# COMPACT_ATOMS: atom_id res chain seq x y z
N MET A 1 4.09 -12.18 -17.72
CA MET A 1 3.79 -13.44 -16.96
C MET A 1 5.09 -14.13 -16.53
N GLU A 2 6.16 -14.09 -17.32
CA GLU A 2 7.52 -14.50 -16.92
C GLU A 2 8.12 -13.53 -15.87
N ASP A 3 7.91 -12.22 -16.02
CA ASP A 3 8.43 -11.22 -15.07
C ASP A 3 7.77 -11.32 -13.68
N ILE A 4 6.46 -11.60 -13.63
CA ILE A 4 5.74 -11.84 -12.38
C ILE A 4 6.22 -13.14 -11.71
N LYS A 5 6.62 -14.17 -12.47
CA LYS A 5 7.19 -15.41 -11.92
C LYS A 5 8.63 -15.25 -11.40
N ASN A 6 9.40 -14.31 -11.94
CA ASN A 6 10.78 -14.05 -11.51
C ASN A 6 10.88 -13.06 -10.34
N VAL A 7 9.93 -12.13 -10.20
CA VAL A 7 9.79 -11.25 -9.02
C VAL A 7 9.39 -12.04 -7.76
N ILE A 8 8.91 -13.26 -7.93
CA ILE A 8 8.32 -14.11 -6.90
C ILE A 8 9.36 -14.75 -5.93
N ASN A 9 10.67 -14.67 -6.21
CA ASN A 9 11.72 -15.06 -5.25
C ASN A 9 12.33 -13.80 -4.61
N ASN A 10 11.68 -13.24 -3.59
CA ASN A 10 12.20 -12.04 -2.94
C ASN A 10 13.43 -12.38 -2.08
N SER A 11 14.59 -11.86 -2.51
CA SER A 11 15.94 -12.15 -2.01
C SER A 11 16.21 -11.74 -0.56
N SER A 12 15.28 -11.04 0.10
CA SER A 12 15.41 -10.64 1.51
C SER A 12 14.86 -11.69 2.50
N LYS A 13 13.85 -12.49 2.12
CA LYS A 13 13.22 -13.50 3.02
C LYS A 13 13.17 -14.94 2.48
N ASN A 14 13.52 -15.19 1.21
CA ASN A 14 13.47 -16.54 0.59
C ASN A 14 12.10 -17.24 0.76
N ILE A 15 10.99 -16.49 0.66
CA ILE A 15 9.64 -17.05 0.80
C ILE A 15 9.24 -17.73 -0.51
N ILE A 16 8.90 -19.02 -0.44
CA ILE A 16 8.37 -19.77 -1.57
C ILE A 16 6.85 -19.70 -1.51
N TYR A 17 6.15 -19.14 -2.52
CA TYR A 17 4.68 -19.02 -2.48
C TYR A 17 3.94 -20.36 -2.32
N ALA A 18 4.52 -21.45 -2.84
CA ALA A 18 3.98 -22.80 -2.61
C ALA A 18 3.95 -23.18 -1.12
N ALA A 19 4.77 -22.54 -0.27
CA ALA A 19 4.74 -22.69 1.17
C ALA A 19 3.67 -21.82 1.86
N ILE A 20 2.98 -20.92 1.16
CA ILE A 20 1.86 -20.13 1.73
C ILE A 20 0.52 -20.37 1.03
N THR A 21 0.52 -21.16 -0.04
CA THR A 21 -0.70 -21.71 -0.66
C THR A 21 -0.86 -23.16 -0.30
N TYR A 22 -2.08 -23.59 0.02
CA TYR A 22 -2.42 -25.00 -0.09
C TYR A 22 -2.59 -25.29 -1.58
N SER A 23 -1.90 -26.28 -2.18
CA SER A 23 -1.86 -26.51 -3.65
C SER A 23 -3.20 -26.91 -4.31
N ARG A 24 -4.34 -26.59 -3.67
CA ARG A 24 -5.70 -26.69 -4.17
C ARG A 24 -6.24 -25.30 -4.47
N LYS A 25 -6.74 -25.12 -5.68
CA LYS A 25 -7.43 -23.90 -6.12
C LYS A 25 -8.71 -24.25 -6.86
N TRP A 26 -9.60 -23.27 -7.01
CA TRP A 26 -10.73 -23.41 -7.93
C TRP A 26 -10.24 -23.34 -9.38
N GLU A 27 -10.68 -24.28 -10.22
CA GLU A 27 -10.21 -24.43 -11.62
C GLU A 27 -11.23 -23.92 -12.66
N ILE A 28 -12.34 -23.32 -12.22
CA ILE A 28 -13.45 -22.95 -13.11
C ILE A 28 -13.10 -21.65 -13.84
N LYS A 29 -12.26 -21.74 -14.88
CA LYS A 29 -11.95 -20.62 -15.75
C LYS A 29 -13.05 -20.42 -16.79
N ASN A 30 -13.59 -19.22 -16.85
CA ASN A 30 -14.45 -18.77 -17.93
C ASN A 30 -13.60 -18.38 -19.17
N SER A 31 -14.27 -18.06 -20.28
CA SER A 31 -13.64 -17.63 -21.53
C SER A 31 -12.79 -16.35 -21.39
N ASP A 32 -13.03 -15.55 -20.36
CA ASP A 32 -12.32 -14.31 -20.02
C ASP A 32 -11.10 -14.54 -19.12
N ASN A 33 -10.70 -15.80 -18.87
CA ASN A 33 -9.65 -16.21 -17.93
C ASN A 33 -9.93 -15.91 -16.44
N PHE A 34 -11.11 -15.41 -16.07
CA PHE A 34 -11.51 -15.28 -14.68
C PHE A 34 -12.01 -16.61 -14.12
N THR A 35 -11.69 -16.84 -12.85
CA THR A 35 -12.22 -17.97 -12.09
C THR A 35 -13.50 -17.56 -11.41
N THR A 36 -14.65 -18.11 -11.83
CA THR A 36 -15.92 -17.87 -11.11
C THR A 36 -16.02 -18.78 -9.90
N ILE A 37 -16.19 -18.16 -8.74
CA ILE A 37 -16.41 -18.83 -7.46
C ILE A 37 -17.80 -18.42 -6.97
N THR A 38 -18.68 -19.42 -6.82
CA THR A 38 -20.04 -19.17 -6.32
C THR A 38 -20.06 -19.21 -4.78
N PHE A 39 -20.77 -18.29 -4.16
CA PHE A 39 -20.97 -18.26 -2.71
C PHE A 39 -22.45 -18.17 -2.35
N SER A 40 -22.79 -18.45 -1.10
CA SER A 40 -24.17 -18.31 -0.62
C SER A 40 -24.22 -17.99 0.87
N PHE A 41 -25.01 -16.99 1.23
CA PHE A 41 -25.35 -16.67 2.63
C PHE A 41 -26.60 -17.41 3.14
N THR A 42 -27.31 -18.10 2.24
CA THR A 42 -28.59 -18.77 2.54
C THR A 42 -28.46 -20.30 2.52
N GLN A 43 -27.44 -20.85 1.85
CA GLN A 43 -27.18 -22.27 1.83
C GLN A 43 -26.55 -22.75 3.14
N ASP A 44 -27.17 -23.72 3.79
CA ASP A 44 -26.63 -24.39 4.98
C ASP A 44 -25.57 -25.47 4.63
N ILE A 45 -24.84 -25.95 5.63
CA ILE A 45 -23.78 -26.94 5.48
C ILE A 45 -24.19 -28.31 6.04
N PRO A 46 -23.88 -29.42 5.33
CA PRO A 46 -24.07 -30.76 5.88
C PRO A 46 -23.17 -31.05 7.10
N LYS A 47 -23.62 -31.91 8.02
CA LYS A 47 -22.86 -32.34 9.23
C LYS A 47 -21.41 -32.77 8.97
N LYS A 48 -21.08 -33.29 7.79
CA LYS A 48 -19.70 -33.67 7.43
C LYS A 48 -18.72 -32.49 7.37
N TYR A 49 -19.22 -31.26 7.36
CA TYR A 49 -18.41 -30.03 7.41
C TYR A 49 -18.36 -29.41 8.81
N HIS A 50 -19.00 -30.02 9.82
CA HIS A 50 -18.85 -29.59 11.20
C HIS A 50 -17.49 -30.06 11.71
N TYR A 51 -16.47 -29.21 11.56
CA TYR A 51 -15.11 -29.53 11.99
C TYR A 51 -15.05 -29.75 13.51
N TYR A 52 -15.83 -28.94 14.24
CA TYR A 52 -16.03 -29.04 15.68
C TYR A 52 -17.42 -29.60 16.02
N LYS A 53 -17.59 -30.01 17.28
CA LYS A 53 -18.90 -30.41 17.79
C LYS A 53 -19.79 -29.18 17.95
N LEU A 54 -20.84 -29.09 17.13
CA LEU A 54 -21.85 -28.03 17.18
C LEU A 54 -23.07 -28.46 18.02
N LYS A 55 -23.91 -27.49 18.40
CA LYS A 55 -25.17 -27.76 19.11
C LYS A 55 -26.11 -28.59 18.23
N ASP A 56 -26.88 -29.49 18.85
CA ASP A 56 -27.75 -30.42 18.11
C ASP A 56 -29.04 -29.77 17.59
N ASP A 57 -29.52 -28.74 18.28
CA ASP A 57 -30.78 -28.02 18.00
C ASP A 57 -30.59 -26.96 16.92
N ILE A 58 -29.58 -26.10 17.07
CA ILE A 58 -29.25 -25.03 16.14
C ILE A 58 -27.74 -25.10 15.87
N PRO A 59 -27.27 -26.04 15.02
CA PRO A 59 -25.84 -26.16 14.73
C PRO A 59 -25.29 -24.95 13.97
N THR A 60 -26.12 -24.37 13.10
CA THR A 60 -25.75 -23.26 12.22
C THR A 60 -26.87 -22.22 12.15
N SER A 61 -26.50 -20.98 11.84
CA SER A 61 -27.46 -19.93 11.50
C SER A 61 -26.94 -19.04 10.36
N PRO A 62 -27.82 -18.31 9.65
CA PRO A 62 -27.40 -17.40 8.60
C PRO A 62 -26.48 -16.30 9.12
N PHE A 63 -25.64 -15.76 8.24
CA PHE A 63 -24.95 -14.49 8.47
C PHE A 63 -25.96 -13.35 8.62
N ASN A 64 -25.66 -12.42 9.51
CA ASN A 64 -26.45 -11.20 9.64
C ASN A 64 -25.99 -10.11 8.66
N LYS A 65 -26.66 -8.95 8.69
CA LYS A 65 -26.41 -7.85 7.75
C LYS A 65 -24.97 -7.31 7.78
N THR A 66 -24.36 -7.18 8.96
CA THR A 66 -22.99 -6.65 9.07
C THR A 66 -21.97 -7.66 8.55
N GLN A 67 -22.16 -8.95 8.85
CA GLN A 67 -21.32 -10.02 8.30
C GLN A 67 -21.42 -10.11 6.77
N ILE A 68 -22.64 -10.04 6.22
CA ILE A 68 -22.86 -10.04 4.76
C ILE A 68 -22.14 -8.85 4.10
N TYR A 69 -22.28 -7.65 4.69
CA TYR A 69 -21.63 -6.44 4.19
C TYR A 69 -20.11 -6.57 4.18
N GLN A 70 -19.52 -7.00 5.29
CA GLN A 70 -18.07 -7.18 5.42
C GLN A 70 -17.52 -8.29 4.52
N ALA A 71 -18.22 -9.43 4.41
CA ALA A 71 -17.86 -10.49 3.47
C ALA A 71 -17.90 -10.00 2.01
N GLY A 72 -18.86 -9.13 1.67
CA GLY A 72 -18.93 -8.47 0.36
C GLY A 72 -17.70 -7.61 0.07
N ILE A 73 -17.28 -6.78 1.03
CA ILE A 73 -16.06 -5.96 0.90
C ILE A 73 -14.82 -6.85 0.76
N ALA A 74 -14.70 -7.90 1.57
CA ALA A 74 -13.59 -8.85 1.51
C ALA A 74 -13.50 -9.50 0.12
N MET A 75 -14.61 -10.03 -0.40
CA MET A 75 -14.69 -10.64 -1.72
C MET A 75 -14.40 -9.65 -2.85
N GLN A 76 -14.83 -8.39 -2.72
CA GLN A 76 -14.49 -7.34 -3.67
C GLN A 76 -12.99 -7.05 -3.66
N SER A 77 -12.38 -6.86 -2.48
CA SER A 77 -10.94 -6.58 -2.36
C SER A 77 -10.08 -7.71 -2.96
N ILE A 78 -10.52 -8.96 -2.82
CA ILE A 78 -9.87 -10.13 -3.45
C ILE A 78 -10.03 -10.10 -4.98
N SER A 79 -11.21 -9.73 -5.48
CA SER A 79 -11.49 -9.62 -6.93
C SER A 79 -10.74 -8.45 -7.58
N ASP A 80 -10.50 -7.37 -6.82
CA ASP A 80 -9.71 -6.23 -7.29
C ASP A 80 -8.26 -6.63 -7.56
N VAL A 81 -7.71 -7.56 -6.78
CA VAL A 81 -6.29 -7.96 -6.91
C VAL A 81 -6.06 -9.21 -7.76
N THR A 82 -7.11 -9.98 -8.05
CA THR A 82 -6.99 -11.29 -8.73
C THR A 82 -8.04 -11.52 -9.80
N ASN A 83 -7.78 -12.45 -10.72
CA ASN A 83 -8.79 -12.91 -11.69
C ASN A 83 -9.82 -13.86 -11.05
N ILE A 84 -10.36 -13.52 -9.88
CA ILE A 84 -11.51 -14.18 -9.26
C ILE A 84 -12.75 -13.33 -9.52
N LYS A 85 -13.87 -13.99 -9.78
CA LYS A 85 -15.20 -13.37 -9.79
C LYS A 85 -16.11 -14.10 -8.82
N PHE A 86 -16.50 -13.44 -7.74
CA PHE A 86 -17.49 -13.97 -6.81
C PHE A 86 -18.91 -13.76 -7.35
N VAL A 87 -19.74 -14.80 -7.27
CA VAL A 87 -21.14 -14.77 -7.71
C VAL A 87 -22.03 -15.40 -6.65
N GLU A 88 -22.97 -14.63 -6.10
CA GLU A 88 -23.94 -15.17 -5.14
C GLU A 88 -24.91 -16.11 -5.85
N VAL A 89 -25.21 -17.26 -5.22
CA VAL A 89 -26.24 -18.20 -5.68
C VAL A 89 -27.20 -18.56 -4.55
N ASN A 90 -28.49 -18.65 -4.90
CA ASN A 90 -29.58 -18.88 -3.94
C ASN A 90 -30.35 -20.19 -4.15
N THR A 91 -30.22 -20.81 -5.34
CA THR A 91 -31.00 -21.99 -5.72
C THR A 91 -30.13 -23.16 -6.20
N THR A 92 -28.85 -22.89 -6.46
CA THR A 92 -27.86 -23.88 -6.87
C THR A 92 -26.83 -24.05 -5.76
N ARG A 93 -26.15 -25.20 -5.78
CA ARG A 93 -25.08 -25.49 -4.83
C ARG A 93 -23.91 -24.52 -5.03
N ALA A 94 -23.61 -23.71 -4.01
CA ALA A 94 -22.46 -22.81 -3.99
C ALA A 94 -21.14 -23.56 -3.81
N ASN A 95 -20.02 -22.93 -4.20
CA ASN A 95 -18.67 -23.37 -3.83
C ASN A 95 -18.42 -23.07 -2.34
N ILE A 96 -18.77 -21.86 -1.89
CA ILE A 96 -18.49 -21.34 -0.55
C ILE A 96 -19.81 -20.95 0.15
N PRO A 97 -20.45 -21.85 0.91
CA PRO A 97 -21.49 -21.46 1.86
C PRO A 97 -20.87 -20.72 3.06
N MET A 98 -21.51 -19.66 3.52
CA MET A 98 -21.04 -18.87 4.67
C MET A 98 -22.09 -18.90 5.77
N VAL A 99 -21.73 -19.45 6.93
CA VAL A 99 -22.67 -19.69 8.05
C VAL A 99 -22.06 -19.33 9.39
N ASN A 100 -22.91 -18.94 10.33
CA ASN A 100 -22.55 -18.89 11.74
C ASN A 100 -22.63 -20.30 12.32
N ALA A 101 -21.62 -20.75 13.06
CA ALA A 101 -21.56 -22.05 13.72
C ALA A 101 -21.74 -21.87 15.23
N HIS A 102 -22.65 -22.66 15.82
CA HIS A 102 -22.94 -22.65 17.26
C HIS A 102 -22.28 -23.85 17.92
N PHE A 103 -21.29 -23.60 18.78
CA PHE A 103 -20.48 -24.66 19.36
C PHE A 103 -21.18 -25.31 20.54
N TYR A 104 -21.05 -26.64 20.67
CA TYR A 104 -21.66 -27.38 21.78
C TYR A 104 -21.08 -26.95 23.14
N ASN A 105 -19.77 -26.71 23.17
CA ASN A 105 -19.06 -26.13 24.31
C ASN A 105 -18.44 -24.81 23.90
N PRO A 106 -18.37 -23.79 24.78
CA PRO A 106 -17.63 -22.57 24.51
C PRO A 106 -16.19 -22.87 24.07
N THR A 107 -15.74 -22.16 23.05
CA THR A 107 -14.40 -22.28 22.47
C THR A 107 -13.84 -20.88 22.18
N HIS A 108 -12.52 -20.76 22.14
CA HIS A 108 -11.83 -19.53 21.73
C HIS A 108 -11.60 -19.45 20.21
N VAL A 109 -12.10 -20.43 19.45
CA VAL A 109 -12.02 -20.45 17.99
C VAL A 109 -13.00 -19.43 17.44
N ALA A 110 -12.51 -18.41 16.73
CA ALA A 110 -13.33 -17.35 16.14
C ALA A 110 -14.00 -17.78 14.82
N GLY A 111 -13.35 -18.69 14.07
CA GLY A 111 -13.86 -19.21 12.81
C GLY A 111 -13.12 -20.46 12.34
N TYR A 112 -13.62 -21.06 11.27
CA TYR A 112 -12.89 -22.05 10.50
C TYR A 112 -13.38 -22.13 9.05
N GLY A 113 -12.45 -22.35 8.14
CA GLY A 113 -12.65 -22.42 6.70
C GLY A 113 -12.06 -23.68 6.11
N TYR A 114 -12.61 -24.11 4.98
CA TYR A 114 -12.12 -25.28 4.26
C TYR A 114 -11.42 -24.87 2.98
N TYR A 115 -10.29 -25.48 2.66
CA TYR A 115 -9.60 -25.27 1.38
C TYR A 115 -10.46 -25.63 0.16
N PRO A 116 -10.16 -25.07 -1.04
CA PRO A 116 -10.84 -25.41 -2.29
C PRO A 116 -10.94 -26.93 -2.52
N ASN A 117 -12.14 -27.39 -2.86
CA ASN A 117 -12.38 -28.78 -3.22
C ASN A 117 -13.38 -28.89 -4.37
N LYS A 118 -12.89 -29.22 -5.57
CA LYS A 118 -13.66 -29.29 -6.82
C LYS A 118 -14.98 -30.06 -6.73
N ASN A 119 -15.05 -31.10 -5.90
CA ASN A 119 -16.23 -31.96 -5.78
C ASN A 119 -17.05 -31.69 -4.50
N ASN A 120 -16.54 -30.87 -3.58
CA ASN A 120 -17.14 -30.60 -2.27
C ASN A 120 -17.39 -29.09 -2.08
N LEU A 121 -17.90 -28.74 -0.91
CA LEU A 121 -18.05 -27.35 -0.47
C LEU A 121 -16.76 -26.94 0.23
N SER A 122 -16.48 -25.65 0.24
CA SER A 122 -15.43 -25.03 1.05
C SER A 122 -16.06 -23.99 1.96
N PRO A 123 -16.86 -24.41 2.97
CA PRO A 123 -17.63 -23.47 3.75
C PRO A 123 -16.75 -22.60 4.64
N VAL A 124 -17.23 -21.38 4.89
CA VAL A 124 -16.71 -20.44 5.88
C VAL A 124 -17.66 -20.46 7.07
N CYS A 125 -17.11 -20.76 8.25
CA CYS A 125 -17.88 -20.86 9.48
C CYS A 125 -17.36 -19.83 10.49
N ILE A 126 -18.23 -18.95 10.98
CA ILE A 126 -17.88 -17.93 11.98
C ILE A 126 -18.54 -18.29 13.31
N ASN A 127 -17.86 -18.06 14.42
CA ASN A 127 -18.35 -18.45 15.74
C ASN A 127 -19.55 -17.58 16.16
N ALA A 128 -20.71 -18.21 16.27
CA ALA A 128 -21.95 -17.54 16.66
C ALA A 128 -22.01 -17.18 18.16
N ASP A 129 -21.17 -17.82 18.98
CA ASP A 129 -21.15 -17.68 20.43
C ASP A 129 -20.20 -16.56 20.90
N ILE A 130 -19.45 -15.92 19.98
CA ILE A 130 -18.58 -14.77 20.25
C ILE A 130 -19.19 -13.51 19.64
N GLN A 131 -19.53 -12.53 20.47
CA GLN A 131 -20.25 -11.33 20.05
C GLN A 131 -19.48 -10.52 19.00
N GLU A 132 -18.16 -10.39 19.14
CA GLU A 132 -17.31 -9.62 18.22
C GLU A 132 -17.33 -10.20 16.79
N ASP A 133 -17.38 -11.53 16.65
CA ASP A 133 -17.39 -12.24 15.38
C ASP A 133 -18.74 -12.11 14.63
N ILE A 134 -19.83 -11.88 15.37
CA ILE A 134 -21.16 -11.65 14.81
C ILE A 134 -21.52 -10.17 14.67
N THR A 135 -20.74 -9.23 15.22
CA THR A 135 -20.90 -7.79 14.94
C THR A 135 -19.63 -7.21 14.33
N PRO A 136 -19.12 -7.76 13.22
CA PRO A 136 -17.88 -7.28 12.63
C PRO A 136 -18.07 -5.87 12.09
N SER A 137 -17.09 -5.03 12.34
CA SER A 137 -16.91 -3.75 11.67
C SER A 137 -15.49 -3.61 11.17
N HIS A 138 -15.27 -2.62 10.30
CA HIS A 138 -13.95 -2.40 9.71
C HIS A 138 -12.90 -2.17 10.81
N LEU A 139 -11.70 -2.73 10.62
CA LEU A 139 -10.55 -2.68 11.56
C LEU A 139 -10.72 -3.43 12.89
N GLN A 140 -11.74 -4.26 13.05
CA GLN A 140 -11.94 -5.09 14.24
C GLN A 140 -11.63 -6.56 13.98
N TYR A 141 -11.37 -7.30 15.05
CA TYR A 141 -10.93 -8.70 14.98
C TYR A 141 -11.92 -9.59 14.23
N GLY A 142 -13.23 -9.45 14.53
CA GLY A 142 -14.27 -10.24 13.86
C GLY A 142 -14.31 -10.05 12.34
N ASN A 143 -13.96 -8.86 11.83
CA ASN A 143 -13.82 -8.64 10.39
C ASN A 143 -12.58 -9.34 9.83
N SER A 144 -11.46 -9.26 10.54
CA SER A 144 -10.22 -9.95 10.17
C SER A 144 -10.42 -11.46 10.04
N VAL A 145 -11.21 -12.05 10.94
CA VAL A 145 -11.59 -13.47 10.90
C VAL A 145 -12.38 -13.79 9.64
N ILE A 146 -13.38 -12.98 9.26
CA ILE A 146 -14.15 -13.21 8.02
C ILE A 146 -13.23 -13.23 6.80
N VAL A 147 -12.32 -12.27 6.68
CA VAL A 147 -11.37 -12.20 5.56
C VAL A 147 -10.46 -13.43 5.58
N HIS A 148 -9.89 -13.76 6.73
CA HIS A 148 -9.03 -14.92 6.94
C HIS A 148 -9.68 -16.23 6.47
N GLU A 149 -10.93 -16.48 6.89
CA GLU A 149 -11.62 -17.71 6.52
C GLU A 149 -12.02 -17.76 5.04
N ILE A 150 -12.36 -16.61 4.43
CA ILE A 150 -12.57 -16.53 2.98
C ILE A 150 -11.27 -16.87 2.23
N LEU A 151 -10.12 -16.41 2.72
CA LEU A 151 -8.82 -16.70 2.12
C LEU A 151 -8.46 -18.20 2.20
N HIS A 152 -8.81 -18.89 3.29
CA HIS A 152 -8.77 -20.34 3.33
C HIS A 152 -9.65 -20.97 2.23
N ALA A 153 -10.89 -20.50 2.09
CA ALA A 153 -11.85 -21.01 1.09
C ALA A 153 -11.42 -20.82 -0.38
N ILE A 154 -10.41 -19.97 -0.62
CA ILE A 154 -9.79 -19.77 -1.92
C ILE A 154 -8.32 -20.22 -1.99
N GLY A 155 -7.80 -20.89 -0.96
CA GLY A 155 -6.58 -21.71 -1.08
C GLY A 155 -5.34 -21.19 -0.35
N LEU A 156 -5.45 -20.15 0.48
CA LEU A 156 -4.33 -19.73 1.32
C LEU A 156 -4.29 -20.54 2.62
N GLN A 157 -3.08 -20.87 3.08
CA GLN A 157 -2.86 -21.52 4.38
C GLN A 157 -2.25 -20.53 5.37
N HIS A 158 -2.21 -20.91 6.64
CA HIS A 158 -1.54 -20.10 7.65
C HIS A 158 -0.07 -19.85 7.30
N THR A 159 0.38 -18.62 7.53
CA THR A 159 1.71 -18.15 7.09
C THR A 159 2.74 -18.05 8.23
N HIS A 160 2.30 -18.01 9.48
CA HIS A 160 3.19 -17.96 10.65
C HIS A 160 4.02 -19.25 10.79
N ASP A 161 3.39 -20.41 10.68
CA ASP A 161 4.09 -21.71 10.80
C ASP A 161 4.89 -22.07 9.54
N THR A 162 4.45 -21.59 8.38
CA THR A 162 4.96 -22.05 7.08
C THR A 162 6.03 -21.12 6.50
N ALA A 163 5.92 -19.82 6.74
CA ALA A 163 6.82 -18.80 6.21
C ALA A 163 7.31 -17.79 7.27
N GLY A 164 6.87 -17.90 8.53
CA GLY A 164 7.26 -16.97 9.60
C GLY A 164 6.74 -15.55 9.40
N LEU A 165 5.69 -15.37 8.61
CA LEU A 165 5.08 -14.07 8.36
C LEU A 165 4.24 -13.61 9.56
N THR A 166 4.14 -12.31 9.74
CA THR A 166 3.23 -11.69 10.71
C THR A 166 1.99 -11.11 10.02
N GLN A 167 1.08 -10.56 10.82
CA GLN A 167 -0.06 -9.79 10.33
C GLN A 167 0.33 -8.51 9.59
N GLN A 168 1.59 -8.07 9.68
CA GLN A 168 2.11 -7.02 8.80
C GLN A 168 2.08 -7.47 7.33
N GLU A 169 2.38 -8.74 7.08
CA GLU A 169 2.63 -9.25 5.73
C GLU A 169 1.50 -10.11 5.18
N SER A 170 0.73 -10.75 6.06
CA SER A 170 -0.34 -11.68 5.70
C SER A 170 -1.39 -11.76 6.80
N ILE A 171 -2.66 -11.55 6.46
CA ILE A 171 -3.78 -11.75 7.39
C ILE A 171 -3.94 -13.23 7.79
N MET A 172 -3.31 -14.15 7.06
CA MET A 172 -3.25 -15.58 7.39
C MET A 172 -2.30 -15.89 8.56
N SER A 173 -1.63 -14.89 9.12
CA SER A 173 -0.77 -15.04 10.28
C SER A 173 -1.51 -14.84 11.60
N TYR A 174 -1.12 -15.63 12.61
CA TYR A 174 -1.51 -15.40 14.01
C TYR A 174 -0.43 -14.63 14.80
N SER A 175 0.72 -14.35 14.17
CA SER A 175 1.78 -13.55 14.77
C SER A 175 1.49 -12.07 14.55
N SER A 176 1.39 -11.30 15.63
CA SER A 176 1.19 -9.84 15.55
C SER A 176 2.27 -9.16 14.70
N GLU A 177 1.85 -8.14 13.96
CA GLU A 177 2.66 -7.19 13.19
C GLU A 177 3.83 -6.61 13.98
N LYS A 178 3.68 -6.49 15.31
CA LYS A 178 4.73 -5.99 16.21
C LYS A 178 6.00 -6.84 16.18
N HIS A 179 5.90 -8.14 15.85
CA HIS A 179 7.06 -9.02 15.77
C HIS A 179 7.98 -8.72 14.58
N SER A 180 7.48 -8.02 13.56
CA SER A 180 8.25 -7.56 12.40
C SER A 180 8.46 -6.04 12.39
N GLY A 181 8.07 -5.35 13.47
CA GLY A 181 8.27 -3.91 13.65
C GLY A 181 7.09 -3.03 13.22
N GLY A 182 5.98 -3.63 12.76
CA GLY A 182 4.73 -2.92 12.49
C GLY A 182 4.07 -2.41 13.78
N ASN A 183 3.19 -1.43 13.63
CA ASN A 183 2.35 -0.94 14.71
C ASN A 183 1.07 -0.35 14.15
N TYR A 184 -0.03 -1.05 14.36
CA TYR A 184 -1.34 -0.71 13.81
C TYR A 184 -2.26 -0.02 14.80
N ALA A 185 -1.74 0.47 15.93
CA ALA A 185 -2.52 1.13 16.97
C ALA A 185 -3.77 0.32 17.41
N GLU A 186 -3.59 -1.00 17.54
CA GLU A 186 -4.62 -1.98 17.91
C GLU A 186 -5.74 -2.20 16.85
N TYR A 187 -5.62 -1.61 15.66
CA TYR A 187 -6.46 -1.95 14.53
C TYR A 187 -6.08 -3.30 13.92
N TYR A 188 -7.09 -4.03 13.42
CA TYR A 188 -6.90 -5.30 12.73
C TYR A 188 -6.96 -5.14 11.22
N VAL A 189 -6.07 -5.84 10.52
CA VAL A 189 -6.10 -5.96 9.06
C VAL A 189 -7.45 -6.49 8.58
N SER A 190 -8.02 -5.82 7.58
CA SER A 190 -9.39 -6.02 7.10
C SER A 190 -9.48 -6.34 5.62
N MET A 191 -8.35 -6.54 4.96
CA MET A 191 -8.20 -6.84 3.52
C MET A 191 -6.96 -7.73 3.32
N PRO A 192 -6.80 -8.39 2.15
CA PRO A 192 -5.57 -9.10 1.82
C PRO A 192 -4.33 -8.21 1.93
N GLN A 193 -3.28 -8.70 2.59
CA GLN A 193 -1.99 -8.01 2.73
C GLN A 193 -1.01 -8.44 1.63
N LEU A 194 0.19 -7.86 1.64
CA LEU A 194 1.21 -8.01 0.59
C LEU A 194 1.41 -9.45 0.10
N TYR A 195 1.63 -10.40 1.02
CA TYR A 195 1.87 -11.80 0.64
C TYR A 195 0.59 -12.59 0.39
N ASP A 196 -0.56 -12.14 0.91
CA ASP A 196 -1.86 -12.71 0.55
C ASP A 196 -2.16 -12.41 -0.92
N ILE A 197 -2.01 -11.15 -1.34
CA ILE A 197 -2.19 -10.71 -2.73
C ILE A 197 -1.29 -11.53 -3.65
N ALA A 198 0.00 -11.59 -3.36
CA ALA A 198 0.95 -12.31 -4.20
C ALA A 198 0.66 -13.81 -4.30
N ALA A 199 0.26 -14.46 -3.20
CA ALA A 199 -0.14 -15.86 -3.20
C ALA A 199 -1.42 -16.11 -4.02
N LEU A 200 -2.42 -15.23 -3.89
CA LEU A 200 -3.64 -15.32 -4.67
C LEU A 200 -3.38 -15.08 -6.15
N GLN A 201 -2.54 -14.11 -6.50
CA GLN A 201 -2.14 -13.85 -7.89
C GLN A 201 -1.34 -15.01 -8.49
N TYR A 202 -0.55 -15.71 -7.68
CA TYR A 202 0.08 -16.97 -8.11
C TYR A 202 -0.97 -18.05 -8.44
N LEU A 203 -2.02 -18.18 -7.63
CA LEU A 203 -3.08 -19.18 -7.85
C LEU A 203 -4.01 -18.84 -9.02
N TYR A 204 -4.46 -17.58 -9.10
CA TYR A 204 -5.57 -17.15 -9.95
C TYR A 204 -5.15 -16.16 -11.05
N GLY A 205 -3.96 -15.58 -10.95
CA GLY A 205 -3.48 -14.52 -11.83
C GLY A 205 -3.86 -13.12 -11.32
N PRO A 206 -3.03 -12.10 -11.58
CA PRO A 206 -3.33 -10.71 -11.25
C PRO A 206 -4.46 -10.15 -12.11
N ASN A 207 -5.30 -9.29 -11.51
CA ASN A 207 -6.33 -8.56 -12.24
C ASN A 207 -5.75 -7.28 -12.84
N MET A 208 -5.42 -7.34 -14.14
CA MET A 208 -4.84 -6.21 -14.87
C MET A 208 -5.89 -5.18 -15.36
N ASN A 209 -7.14 -5.26 -14.89
CA ASN A 209 -8.20 -4.29 -15.22
C ASN A 209 -8.51 -3.34 -14.06
N THR A 210 -7.91 -3.57 -12.89
CA THR A 210 -8.16 -2.77 -11.68
C THR A 210 -7.27 -1.55 -11.68
N ARG A 211 -7.86 -0.35 -11.62
CA ARG A 211 -7.13 0.93 -11.52
C ARG A 211 -6.05 1.01 -12.61
N THR A 212 -6.51 1.33 -13.82
CA THR A 212 -5.64 1.44 -15.01
C THR A 212 -5.46 2.89 -15.45
N GLY A 213 -5.98 3.82 -14.63
CA GLY A 213 -5.91 5.25 -14.85
C GLY A 213 -4.81 5.85 -14.00
N ASN A 214 -4.79 7.17 -13.86
CA ASN A 214 -3.91 7.81 -12.89
C ASN A 214 -4.65 7.87 -11.56
N ASP A 215 -4.19 7.09 -10.60
CA ASP A 215 -4.87 6.88 -9.33
C ASP A 215 -4.12 7.61 -8.19
N THR A 216 -4.88 8.15 -7.23
CA THR A 216 -4.32 8.80 -6.03
C THR A 216 -4.75 8.03 -4.79
N TYR A 217 -3.77 7.63 -4.00
CA TYR A 217 -3.93 6.88 -2.77
C TYR A 217 -3.64 7.78 -1.58
N THR A 218 -4.62 7.94 -0.70
CA THR A 218 -4.51 8.78 0.50
C THR A 218 -4.58 7.96 1.78
N TYR A 219 -4.17 8.56 2.89
CA TYR A 219 -4.39 8.01 4.22
C TYR A 219 -5.72 8.51 4.78
N SER A 220 -6.47 7.60 5.41
CA SER A 220 -7.65 7.91 6.21
C SER A 220 -7.66 7.06 7.47
N SER A 221 -8.11 7.63 8.59
CA SER A 221 -8.35 6.86 9.82
C SER A 221 -9.40 5.77 9.64
N ASP A 222 -10.25 5.87 8.62
CA ASP A 222 -11.24 4.86 8.28
C ASP A 222 -10.66 3.71 7.44
N THR A 223 -9.48 3.88 6.83
CA THR A 223 -8.78 2.81 6.09
C THR A 223 -7.27 2.98 6.27
N PRO A 224 -6.76 2.82 7.51
CA PRO A 224 -5.38 3.16 7.83
C PRO A 224 -4.39 2.06 7.43
N ILE A 225 -4.86 0.86 7.06
CA ILE A 225 -4.01 -0.30 6.77
C ILE A 225 -4.44 -0.96 5.46
N PHE A 226 -3.58 -0.93 4.44
CA PHE A 226 -3.86 -1.51 3.13
C PHE A 226 -2.60 -1.84 2.32
N CYS A 227 -2.77 -2.73 1.35
CA CYS A 227 -1.77 -3.03 0.34
C CYS A 227 -2.28 -2.60 -1.04
N ILE A 228 -1.49 -1.79 -1.74
CA ILE A 228 -1.86 -1.20 -3.03
C ILE A 228 -1.63 -2.23 -4.12
N TRP A 229 -2.69 -2.54 -4.85
CA TRP A 229 -2.63 -3.17 -6.16
C TRP A 229 -3.04 -2.14 -7.21
N ASP A 230 -2.21 -1.89 -8.20
CA ASP A 230 -2.52 -1.00 -9.31
C ASP A 230 -2.05 -1.67 -10.62
N ALA A 231 -2.88 -1.64 -11.65
CA ALA A 231 -2.58 -2.31 -12.91
C ALA A 231 -1.88 -1.40 -13.93
N GLY A 232 -1.78 -0.10 -13.64
CA GLY A 232 -0.98 0.84 -14.41
C GLY A 232 -1.61 2.23 -14.43
N GLY A 233 -0.80 3.22 -14.77
CA GLY A 233 -1.18 4.60 -14.55
C GLY A 233 0.05 5.46 -14.38
N ILE A 234 -0.18 6.69 -13.95
CA ILE A 234 0.81 7.50 -13.25
C ILE A 234 0.20 7.82 -11.90
N ASP A 235 0.66 7.09 -10.89
CA ASP A 235 -0.04 6.99 -9.62
C ASP A 235 0.66 7.79 -8.53
N THR A 236 -0.10 8.21 -7.52
CA THR A 236 0.39 9.11 -6.48
C THR A 236 0.02 8.60 -5.09
N LEU A 237 1.01 8.48 -4.21
CA LEU A 237 0.77 8.45 -2.77
C LEU A 237 0.66 9.89 -2.28
N ASP A 238 -0.53 10.32 -1.90
CA ASP A 238 -0.78 11.67 -1.39
C ASP A 238 -1.10 11.61 0.10
N PHE A 239 -0.11 11.98 0.90
CA PHE A 239 -0.23 12.04 2.35
C PHE A 239 -0.07 13.48 2.87
N SER A 240 -0.40 14.47 2.03
CA SER A 240 -0.30 15.90 2.35
C SER A 240 -1.12 16.34 3.56
N ASP A 241 -2.19 15.61 3.88
CA ASP A 241 -3.03 15.88 5.06
C ASP A 241 -2.44 15.36 6.39
N GLN A 242 -1.30 14.65 6.35
CA GLN A 242 -0.69 14.10 7.57
C GLN A 242 0.24 15.12 8.24
N THR A 243 0.26 15.09 9.58
CA THR A 243 1.08 16.02 10.38
C THR A 243 2.21 15.34 11.14
N GLN A 244 2.20 14.00 11.16
CA GLN A 244 3.26 13.19 11.76
C GLN A 244 4.35 12.96 10.73
N ASP A 245 5.59 12.77 11.19
CA ASP A 245 6.69 12.29 10.35
C ASP A 245 6.32 10.95 9.69
N GLN A 246 6.57 10.86 8.40
CA GLN A 246 6.23 9.72 7.57
C GLN A 246 7.48 9.03 7.03
N VAL A 247 7.33 7.75 6.71
CA VAL A 247 8.28 7.04 5.83
C VAL A 247 7.50 6.55 4.63
N ILE A 248 7.73 7.17 3.48
CA ILE A 248 7.01 6.88 2.23
C ILE A 248 7.98 6.16 1.29
N ASN A 249 7.70 4.89 0.96
CA ASN A 249 8.54 4.11 0.06
C ASN A 249 7.74 3.63 -1.16
N LEU A 250 8.14 4.09 -2.35
CA LEU A 250 7.51 3.78 -3.63
C LEU A 250 7.95 2.45 -4.24
N THR A 251 8.81 1.69 -3.57
CA THR A 251 9.32 0.42 -4.11
C THR A 251 8.27 -0.69 -4.02
N ALA A 252 8.07 -1.45 -5.10
CA ALA A 252 7.19 -2.61 -5.06
C ALA A 252 7.61 -3.61 -3.96
N GLY A 253 6.67 -4.02 -3.12
CA GLY A 253 6.91 -4.93 -2.00
C GLY A 253 7.47 -4.28 -0.74
N SER A 254 7.60 -2.94 -0.69
CA SER A 254 7.97 -2.22 0.52
C SER A 254 6.75 -1.83 1.36
N PHE A 255 7.06 -1.34 2.56
CA PHE A 255 6.10 -0.78 3.51
C PHE A 255 6.44 0.69 3.78
N SER A 256 5.40 1.44 4.16
CA SER A 256 5.44 2.85 4.54
C SER A 256 4.85 3.03 5.94
N ASP A 257 5.36 4.01 6.66
CA ASP A 257 4.88 4.47 7.98
C ASP A 257 4.09 5.77 7.75
N VAL A 258 2.78 5.72 7.93
CA VAL A 258 1.89 6.83 7.54
C VAL A 258 0.84 7.10 8.62
N GLY A 259 0.58 8.37 8.91
CA GLY A 259 -0.46 8.79 9.86
C GLY A 259 -0.18 8.39 11.31
N GLY A 260 1.10 8.28 11.69
CA GLY A 260 1.55 7.88 13.03
C GLY A 260 1.54 6.36 13.29
N LEU A 261 1.22 5.55 12.27
CA LEU A 261 1.34 4.10 12.31
C LEU A 261 2.68 3.64 11.73
N LYS A 262 2.99 2.35 11.89
CA LYS A 262 4.19 1.74 11.30
C LYS A 262 3.85 0.57 10.39
N ALA A 263 4.46 0.57 9.22
CA ALA A 263 4.32 -0.41 8.16
C ALA A 263 2.86 -0.71 7.76
N ASN A 264 2.00 0.31 7.81
CA ASN A 264 0.56 0.17 7.61
C ASN A 264 0.13 0.25 6.15
N ILE A 265 0.92 0.91 5.29
CA ILE A 265 0.67 0.95 3.85
C ILE A 265 1.78 0.19 3.16
N SER A 266 1.42 -0.67 2.21
CA SER A 266 2.39 -1.41 1.39
C SER A 266 2.02 -1.36 -0.09
N ILE A 267 3.01 -1.60 -0.95
CA ILE A 267 2.81 -1.69 -2.41
C ILE A 267 2.96 -3.15 -2.81
N ALA A 268 1.98 -3.72 -3.51
CA ALA A 268 2.04 -5.11 -3.95
C ALA A 268 3.21 -5.33 -4.94
N PHE A 269 3.69 -6.58 -5.03
CA PHE A 269 4.75 -6.91 -5.97
C PHE A 269 4.30 -6.66 -7.42
N GLY A 270 5.19 -6.07 -8.23
CA GLY A 270 4.91 -5.78 -9.64
C GLY A 270 4.07 -4.53 -9.89
N VAL A 271 3.69 -3.78 -8.84
CA VAL A 271 3.06 -2.45 -8.96
C VAL A 271 4.14 -1.38 -9.07
N SER A 272 3.91 -0.39 -9.92
CA SER A 272 4.70 0.83 -10.01
C SER A 272 3.89 1.98 -9.44
N ILE A 273 4.48 2.82 -8.61
CA ILE A 273 3.89 4.08 -8.16
C ILE A 273 4.89 5.18 -8.46
N GLU A 274 4.48 6.20 -9.19
CA GLU A 274 5.39 7.19 -9.75
C GLU A 274 5.60 8.37 -8.82
N ASN A 275 4.61 8.75 -8.01
CA ASN A 275 4.66 10.01 -7.27
C ASN A 275 4.40 9.85 -5.77
N ALA A 276 5.00 10.74 -4.99
CA ALA A 276 4.76 10.87 -3.56
C ALA A 276 4.63 12.33 -3.14
N ILE A 277 3.70 12.60 -2.23
CA ILE A 277 3.53 13.88 -1.56
C ILE A 277 3.51 13.61 -0.06
N GLY A 278 4.53 14.09 0.64
CA GLY A 278 4.58 14.09 2.10
C GLY A 278 3.68 15.16 2.73
N GLY A 279 3.69 15.20 4.06
CA GLY A 279 2.80 15.98 4.90
C GLY A 279 3.47 17.23 5.45
N SER A 280 3.15 17.55 6.72
CA SER A 280 3.75 18.68 7.44
C SER A 280 4.76 18.27 8.52
N GLY A 281 5.16 16.99 8.55
CA GLY A 281 6.18 16.44 9.45
C GLY A 281 7.55 16.40 8.77
N ASP A 282 8.58 15.93 9.48
CA ASP A 282 9.91 15.71 8.88
C ASP A 282 9.91 14.32 8.20
N ASP A 283 9.59 14.30 6.90
CA ASP A 283 9.28 13.06 6.18
C ASP A 283 10.51 12.41 5.53
N LYS A 284 10.46 11.09 5.38
CA LYS A 284 11.42 10.30 4.58
C LYS A 284 10.74 9.76 3.34
N ILE A 285 11.18 10.20 2.17
CA ILE A 285 10.57 9.81 0.90
C ILE A 285 11.59 9.05 0.05
N ILE A 286 11.27 7.81 -0.29
CA ILE A 286 12.11 6.91 -1.06
C ILE A 286 11.39 6.61 -2.38
N GLY A 287 11.93 7.14 -3.47
CA GLY A 287 11.54 6.83 -4.83
C GLY A 287 11.88 5.38 -5.22
N ASN A 288 11.70 5.06 -6.49
CA ASN A 288 11.90 3.70 -6.99
C ASN A 288 12.78 3.71 -8.26
N ASN A 289 12.53 2.77 -9.17
CA ASN A 289 13.33 2.65 -10.39
C ASN A 289 12.74 3.39 -11.60
N THR A 290 11.55 3.97 -11.46
CA THR A 290 10.89 4.75 -12.51
C THR A 290 11.21 6.24 -12.34
N ASP A 291 10.78 7.06 -13.28
CA ASP A 291 10.84 8.51 -13.11
C ASP A 291 9.82 8.92 -12.05
N ASN A 292 10.27 9.58 -10.98
CA ASN A 292 9.39 10.00 -9.89
C ASN A 292 9.16 11.51 -9.81
N ILE A 293 7.97 11.94 -9.38
CA ILE A 293 7.72 13.30 -8.89
C ILE A 293 7.52 13.23 -7.38
N LEU A 294 8.45 13.85 -6.64
CA LEU A 294 8.51 13.78 -5.19
C LEU A 294 8.37 15.19 -4.60
N THR A 295 7.41 15.34 -3.69
CA THR A 295 7.18 16.55 -2.91
C THR A 295 7.32 16.20 -1.44
N GLY A 296 8.27 16.85 -0.74
CA GLY A 296 8.47 16.69 0.70
C GLY A 296 7.26 17.18 1.50
N GLY A 297 6.90 18.45 1.29
CA GLY A 297 5.82 19.09 2.04
C GLY A 297 6.41 20.17 2.94
N PHE A 298 5.87 20.36 4.13
CA PHE A 298 6.49 21.25 5.12
C PHE A 298 7.28 20.38 6.10
N GLY A 299 8.50 20.77 6.44
CA GLY A 299 9.34 19.98 7.34
C GLY A 299 10.79 20.11 6.93
N ALA A 300 11.66 19.33 7.55
CA ALA A 300 13.00 19.07 7.05
C ALA A 300 13.03 17.66 6.46
N ASP A 301 12.67 17.53 5.19
CA ASP A 301 12.44 16.21 4.59
C ASP A 301 13.75 15.57 4.09
N GLU A 302 13.85 14.24 4.22
CA GLU A 302 14.92 13.43 3.64
C GLU A 302 14.39 12.70 2.40
N ILE A 303 14.90 13.03 1.22
CA ILE A 303 14.35 12.53 -0.05
C ILE A 303 15.42 11.81 -0.87
N TRP A 304 15.09 10.59 -1.29
CA TRP A 304 15.86 9.80 -2.25
C TRP A 304 15.02 9.63 -3.52
N GLY A 305 15.53 10.11 -4.66
CA GLY A 305 14.90 9.90 -5.96
C GLY A 305 14.95 8.45 -6.42
N GLY A 306 15.99 7.70 -6.03
CA GLY A 306 16.23 6.36 -6.56
C GLY A 306 16.84 6.40 -7.96
N ASN A 307 16.48 5.45 -8.82
CA ASN A 307 16.88 5.50 -10.23
C ASN A 307 15.89 6.40 -11.02
N GLY A 308 15.87 6.32 -12.35
CA GLY A 308 15.03 7.19 -13.17
C GLY A 308 15.58 8.61 -13.35
N SER A 309 14.75 9.49 -13.91
CA SER A 309 14.95 10.93 -14.02
C SER A 309 13.92 11.62 -13.14
N ASN A 310 14.33 12.06 -11.95
CA ASN A 310 13.41 12.46 -10.89
C ASN A 310 13.17 13.97 -10.88
N ILE A 311 11.98 14.35 -10.41
CA ILE A 311 11.59 15.74 -10.19
C ILE A 311 11.30 15.92 -8.70
N PHE A 312 12.09 16.77 -8.06
CA PHE A 312 11.89 17.21 -6.68
C PHE A 312 11.13 18.54 -6.72
N ARG A 313 9.84 18.50 -6.36
CA ARG A 313 8.92 19.63 -6.55
C ARG A 313 8.64 20.37 -5.25
N TYR A 314 8.69 21.69 -5.33
CA TYR A 314 8.38 22.60 -4.23
C TYR A 314 7.18 23.47 -4.59
N HIS A 315 6.21 23.57 -3.69
CA HIS A 315 4.97 24.33 -3.89
C HIS A 315 4.97 25.68 -3.17
N LYS A 316 5.75 25.83 -2.10
CA LYS A 316 5.88 27.06 -1.31
C LYS A 316 7.32 27.24 -0.84
N THR A 317 7.73 28.48 -0.58
CA THR A 317 9.04 28.76 0.03
C THR A 317 9.20 28.11 1.41
N THR A 318 8.09 27.95 2.14
CA THR A 318 8.06 27.31 3.46
C THR A 318 8.30 25.81 3.43
N ASP A 319 8.20 25.17 2.26
CA ASP A 319 8.39 23.72 2.12
C ASP A 319 9.84 23.34 2.48
N SER A 320 10.82 24.24 2.27
CA SER A 320 12.22 23.99 2.64
C SER A 320 12.91 25.28 3.09
N ASN A 321 12.56 25.74 4.29
CA ASN A 321 13.09 26.98 4.84
C ASN A 321 14.51 26.82 5.40
N THR A 322 15.19 27.92 5.72
CA THR A 322 16.61 27.87 6.16
C THR A 322 16.85 27.16 7.49
N THR A 323 15.82 27.00 8.33
CA THR A 323 15.91 26.29 9.62
C THR A 323 15.48 24.82 9.55
N SER A 324 14.65 24.48 8.56
CA SER A 324 14.12 23.15 8.26
C SER A 324 14.22 22.95 6.76
N ALA A 325 15.45 22.75 6.30
CA ALA A 325 15.76 22.58 4.88
C ALA A 325 15.85 21.11 4.53
N ASP A 326 15.14 20.72 3.48
CA ASP A 326 15.16 19.41 2.86
C ASP A 326 16.55 18.99 2.43
N THR A 327 16.75 17.68 2.42
CA THR A 327 17.96 17.03 1.93
C THR A 327 17.63 16.03 0.83
N LEU A 328 18.12 16.31 -0.38
CA LEU A 328 18.12 15.39 -1.50
C LEU A 328 19.39 14.53 -1.43
N HIS A 329 19.23 13.24 -1.13
CA HIS A 329 20.34 12.37 -0.76
C HIS A 329 21.09 11.74 -1.93
N ASP A 330 20.44 11.57 -3.08
CA ASP A 330 20.97 10.88 -4.25
C ASP A 330 20.77 11.65 -5.56
N PHE A 331 20.55 12.97 -5.47
CA PHE A 331 20.36 13.85 -6.61
C PHE A 331 21.42 13.64 -7.69
N ASN A 332 21.00 13.30 -8.90
CA ASN A 332 21.86 13.08 -10.05
C ASN A 332 21.75 14.25 -11.02
N SER A 333 22.76 15.13 -11.05
CA SER A 333 22.78 16.32 -11.91
C SER A 333 22.71 16.05 -13.42
N GLU A 334 22.88 14.81 -13.88
CA GLU A 334 22.73 14.45 -15.29
C GLU A 334 21.28 14.14 -15.69
N LYS A 335 20.40 13.84 -14.72
CA LYS A 335 19.03 13.34 -14.98
C LYS A 335 17.96 14.10 -14.19
N ASP A 336 18.24 14.39 -12.93
CA ASP A 336 17.26 14.92 -11.99
C ASP A 336 17.08 16.43 -12.12
N LYS A 337 15.90 16.87 -11.68
CA LYS A 337 15.49 18.27 -11.72
C LYS A 337 14.85 18.71 -10.41
N ILE A 338 15.06 19.97 -10.07
CA ILE A 338 14.38 20.67 -8.98
C ILE A 338 13.31 21.57 -9.62
N ASP A 339 12.04 21.35 -9.28
CA ASP A 339 10.91 22.09 -9.82
C ASP A 339 10.47 23.18 -8.86
N LEU A 340 10.80 24.41 -9.23
CA LEU A 340 10.44 25.65 -8.53
C LEU A 340 9.34 26.42 -9.27
N SER A 341 8.86 25.89 -10.41
CA SER A 341 7.84 26.55 -11.22
C SER A 341 6.52 26.84 -10.51
N PRO A 342 6.12 26.12 -9.43
CA PRO A 342 4.95 26.52 -8.65
C PRO A 342 5.16 27.78 -7.79
N ILE A 343 6.41 28.14 -7.47
CA ILE A 343 6.75 29.25 -6.56
C ILE A 343 7.10 30.52 -7.34
N ILE A 344 7.78 30.37 -8.48
CA ILE A 344 8.29 31.49 -9.26
C ILE A 344 7.13 32.28 -9.89
N TYR A 345 7.10 33.59 -9.66
CA TYR A 345 6.10 34.50 -10.23
C TYR A 345 6.35 34.72 -11.74
N SER A 346 5.27 34.91 -12.51
CA SER A 346 5.27 34.83 -13.99
C SER A 346 6.31 35.72 -14.69
N ASN A 347 7.01 35.13 -15.68
CA ASN A 347 8.06 35.68 -16.55
C ASN A 347 9.44 35.91 -15.92
N GLU A 348 9.65 35.55 -14.66
CA GLU A 348 10.98 35.55 -14.08
C GLU A 348 11.78 34.31 -14.51
N ASP A 349 13.02 34.54 -14.92
CA ASP A 349 13.99 33.49 -15.17
C ASP A 349 14.84 33.27 -13.91
N ILE A 350 15.52 32.14 -13.83
CA ILE A 350 16.43 31.83 -12.73
C ILE A 350 17.88 32.20 -13.08
N ALA A 351 18.66 32.57 -12.06
CA ALA A 351 20.09 32.84 -12.22
C ALA A 351 20.92 32.12 -11.16
N LEU A 352 21.93 31.37 -11.60
CA LEU A 352 22.99 30.89 -10.72
C LEU A 352 24.00 32.03 -10.48
N VAL A 353 24.22 32.39 -9.22
CA VAL A 353 25.07 33.53 -8.84
C VAL A 353 26.05 33.16 -7.73
N ASP A 354 27.21 33.82 -7.69
CA ASP A 354 28.19 33.65 -6.60
C ASP A 354 27.80 34.42 -5.33
N LYS A 355 26.94 35.43 -5.48
CA LYS A 355 26.35 36.24 -4.41
C LYS A 355 25.05 36.86 -4.91
N PHE A 356 24.10 37.09 -4.01
CA PHE A 356 22.88 37.83 -4.32
C PHE A 356 23.22 39.25 -4.77
N ASN A 357 22.55 39.72 -5.81
CA ASN A 357 22.82 41.01 -6.46
C ASN A 357 21.55 41.75 -6.91
N PHE A 358 20.36 41.26 -6.55
CA PHE A 358 19.07 41.87 -6.86
C PHE A 358 18.86 42.08 -8.36
N SER A 359 19.15 41.05 -9.17
CA SER A 359 19.01 41.16 -10.63
C SER A 359 17.56 41.21 -11.13
N GLY A 360 16.56 41.11 -10.23
CA GLY A 360 15.14 41.04 -10.59
C GLY A 360 14.75 39.68 -11.15
N ARG A 361 15.44 38.63 -10.70
CA ARG A 361 15.28 37.22 -11.07
C ARG A 361 15.34 36.39 -9.81
N THR A 362 14.78 35.19 -9.81
CA THR A 362 15.07 34.24 -8.74
C THR A 362 16.56 33.86 -8.77
N GLU A 363 17.30 34.21 -7.71
CA GLU A 363 18.75 34.00 -7.62
C GLU A 363 19.06 32.78 -6.76
N ILE A 364 19.98 31.92 -7.23
CA ILE A 364 20.37 30.70 -6.55
C ILE A 364 21.88 30.71 -6.33
N ILE A 365 22.30 30.73 -5.07
CA ILE A 365 23.70 30.52 -4.67
C ILE A 365 23.93 29.04 -4.41
N ARG A 366 25.01 28.51 -4.98
CA ARG A 366 25.48 27.14 -4.70
C ARG A 366 26.74 27.19 -3.84
N LYS A 367 26.70 26.58 -2.66
CA LYS A 367 27.86 26.50 -1.75
C LYS A 367 28.11 25.07 -1.32
N TYR A 368 29.30 24.54 -1.62
CA TYR A 368 29.71 23.22 -1.16
C TYR A 368 30.47 23.31 0.17
N ASP A 369 30.05 22.51 1.14
CA ASP A 369 30.74 22.28 2.40
C ASP A 369 31.43 20.91 2.37
N ASN A 370 32.77 20.92 2.34
CA ASN A 370 33.59 19.73 2.30
C ASN A 370 33.60 18.94 3.63
N THR A 371 33.18 19.56 4.73
CA THR A 371 33.18 18.90 6.05
C THR A 371 31.99 17.97 6.18
N ASN A 372 30.81 18.46 5.78
CA ASN A 372 29.56 17.71 5.86
C ASN A 372 29.23 16.96 4.57
N ASP A 373 30.02 17.20 3.52
CA ASP A 373 29.76 16.70 2.16
C ASP A 373 28.36 17.08 1.66
N ILE A 374 28.01 18.36 1.79
CA ILE A 374 26.71 18.91 1.37
C ILE A 374 26.93 20.07 0.39
N THR A 375 26.18 20.08 -0.70
CA THR A 375 25.98 21.27 -1.54
C THR A 375 24.68 21.97 -1.11
N TYR A 376 24.79 23.18 -0.59
CA TYR A 376 23.67 24.04 -0.25
C TYR A 376 23.23 24.87 -1.46
N LEU A 377 21.93 24.88 -1.74
CA LEU A 377 21.27 25.80 -2.65
C LEU A 377 20.52 26.82 -1.81
N MET A 378 20.96 28.07 -1.84
CA MET A 378 20.33 29.19 -1.14
C MET A 378 19.59 30.02 -2.19
N ILE A 379 18.28 30.15 -2.06
CA ILE A 379 17.40 30.71 -3.08
C ILE A 379 16.75 31.98 -2.54
N ASP A 380 16.82 33.05 -3.34
CA ASP A 380 16.15 34.34 -3.14
C ASP A 380 15.14 34.52 -4.29
N PHE A 381 13.85 34.61 -3.95
CA PHE A 381 12.76 34.78 -4.91
C PHE A 381 12.35 36.25 -5.07
N ASP A 382 12.41 37.05 -4.00
CA ASP A 382 11.73 38.34 -3.95
C ASP A 382 12.62 39.54 -4.28
N ASN A 383 13.95 39.34 -4.34
CA ASN A 383 14.94 40.36 -4.63
C ASN A 383 14.82 41.64 -3.76
N ASN A 384 14.25 41.57 -2.57
CA ASN A 384 13.99 42.74 -1.73
C ASN A 384 15.03 42.91 -0.61
N LEU A 385 15.57 41.81 -0.10
CA LEU A 385 16.57 41.76 0.95
C LEU A 385 17.64 40.72 0.60
N TYR A 386 18.88 40.91 1.09
CA TYR A 386 19.95 39.91 0.91
C TYR A 386 19.70 38.73 1.87
N GLU A 387 18.61 38.01 1.67
CA GLU A 387 18.21 36.88 2.49
C GLU A 387 18.03 35.61 1.67
N THR A 388 17.86 34.49 2.36
CA THR A 388 17.62 33.20 1.74
C THR A 388 16.21 32.80 2.12
N ASP A 389 15.31 32.87 1.15
CA ASP A 389 13.90 32.55 1.30
C ASP A 389 13.69 31.03 1.45
N MET A 390 14.49 30.26 0.72
CA MET A 390 14.45 28.80 0.68
C MET A 390 15.87 28.23 0.62
N MET A 391 16.08 27.11 1.30
CA MET A 391 17.34 26.39 1.25
C MET A 391 17.08 24.93 0.93
N ILE A 392 17.80 24.36 -0.05
CA ILE A 392 17.77 22.92 -0.37
C ILE A 392 19.19 22.37 -0.19
N LYS A 393 19.32 21.22 0.47
CA LYS A 393 20.61 20.54 0.64
C LYS A 393 20.70 19.38 -0.34
N LEU A 394 21.83 19.23 -1.01
CA LEU A 394 22.16 18.06 -1.82
C LEU A 394 23.32 17.32 -1.16
N THR A 395 23.17 16.02 -0.91
CA THR A 395 24.29 15.20 -0.43
C THR A 395 25.34 15.07 -1.52
N GLY A 396 26.61 15.34 -1.20
CA GLY A 396 27.73 15.33 -2.11
C GLY A 396 28.03 16.67 -2.79
N ARG A 397 29.11 16.67 -3.58
CA ARG A 397 29.50 17.81 -4.43
C ARG A 397 28.81 17.75 -5.78
N HIS A 398 28.02 18.79 -6.11
CA HIS A 398 27.28 18.86 -7.38
C HIS A 398 27.74 19.98 -8.30
N GLN A 399 27.82 19.67 -9.60
CA GLN A 399 27.99 20.67 -10.66
C GLN A 399 26.63 20.91 -11.31
N LEU A 400 25.96 21.97 -10.88
CA LEU A 400 24.63 22.34 -11.36
C LEU A 400 24.70 23.37 -12.48
N THR A 401 23.74 23.27 -13.39
CA THR A 401 23.43 24.22 -14.46
C THR A 401 21.95 24.60 -14.40
N LEU A 402 21.51 25.57 -15.20
CA LEU A 402 20.09 25.93 -15.28
C LEU A 402 19.20 24.76 -15.77
N ASN A 403 19.76 23.76 -16.46
CA ASN A 403 19.01 22.58 -16.90
C ASN A 403 18.56 21.66 -15.74
N ASN A 404 19.14 21.82 -14.55
CA ASN A 404 18.75 21.10 -13.35
C ASN A 404 17.52 21.69 -12.67
N PHE A 405 16.95 22.76 -13.21
CA PHE A 405 15.84 23.47 -12.60
C PHE A 405 14.68 23.60 -13.60
N ILE A 406 13.46 23.51 -13.08
CA ILE A 406 12.24 23.84 -13.81
C ILE A 406 11.70 25.13 -13.19
N ALA A 407 11.70 26.22 -13.98
CA ALA A 407 11.41 27.58 -13.50
C ALA A 407 10.19 28.24 -14.17
N SER A 408 9.66 27.65 -15.24
CA SER A 408 8.43 28.09 -15.88
C SER A 408 7.49 26.90 -16.01
N THR A 409 6.19 27.13 -15.82
CA THR A 409 5.19 26.17 -16.30
C THR A 409 5.43 25.99 -17.79
N LEU A 410 5.84 24.79 -18.21
CA LEU A 410 5.92 24.46 -19.63
C LEU A 410 4.54 24.80 -20.21
N LEU A 411 4.51 25.78 -21.13
CA LEU A 411 3.34 26.03 -21.97
C LEU A 411 3.07 24.70 -22.68
N THR A 412 2.08 23.96 -22.21
CA THR A 412 1.58 22.79 -22.91
C THR A 412 1.08 23.27 -24.27
N ALA A 413 1.68 22.74 -25.33
CA ALA A 413 1.31 23.02 -26.72
C ALA A 413 0.02 22.30 -27.11
#